data_AF-A0A179BKM3-F1
#
_entry.id   AF-A0A179BKM3-F1
#
_cell.length_a   1.000
_cell.length_b   1.000
_cell.length_c   1.000
_cell.angle_alpha   90.00
_cell.angle_beta   90.00
_cell.angle_gamma   90.00
#
_symmetry.space_group_name_H-M   'P 1'
#
loop_
_entity.id
_entity.type
_entity.pdbx_description
1 polymer ?
#
loop_
_entity_poly.entity_id
_entity_poly.type
_entity_poly.pdbx_seq_one_letter_code
_entity_poly.pdbx_strand_id
1 'polypeptide(L)'
;MKSTSRRLVIALLVGTVGLGSSTASWAYEGQQYAKQARISPNKAEAIAMNASRPCGFRLSKGFFHPLQAPTIAKQTCPPNTAKVTGMKLAKASGGSGLHYVVDVSREGLMYTVSIDAKTEKILEVLILPVGSKP
;
A
#
# COMPACT_ATOMS: atom_id res chain seq x y z
N MET A 1 -25.10 48.57 -50.89
CA MET A 1 -26.15 48.25 -49.88
C MET A 1 -25.89 46.80 -49.46
N LYS A 2 -25.56 46.40 -48.25
CA LYS A 2 -26.13 46.70 -46.93
C LYS A 2 -25.02 46.52 -45.86
N SER A 3 -24.92 47.53 -45.00
CA SER A 3 -24.01 47.67 -43.86
C SER A 3 -24.61 47.02 -42.61
N THR A 4 -23.76 46.43 -41.76
CA THR A 4 -23.81 46.24 -40.26
C THR A 4 -23.22 44.87 -39.89
N SER A 5 -22.21 44.75 -39.04
CA SER A 5 -22.21 45.03 -37.59
C SER A 5 -20.77 45.24 -37.08
N ARG A 6 -20.39 46.45 -36.62
CA ARG A 6 -20.14 46.84 -35.21
C ARG A 6 -19.45 45.76 -34.36
N ARG A 7 -18.13 45.92 -34.11
CA ARG A 7 -17.50 46.42 -32.85
C ARG A 7 -17.87 45.53 -31.64
N LEU A 8 -16.98 44.96 -30.83
CA LEU A 8 -15.88 45.55 -30.08
C LEU A 8 -15.18 44.39 -29.31
N VAL A 9 -13.85 44.38 -29.31
CA VAL A 9 -12.95 44.12 -28.16
C VAL A 9 -13.37 43.03 -27.16
N ILE A 10 -12.75 41.84 -27.25
CA ILE A 10 -12.60 40.95 -26.09
C ILE A 10 -11.24 41.27 -25.47
N ALA A 11 -11.32 41.96 -24.33
CA ALA A 11 -10.20 42.40 -23.53
C ALA A 11 -9.40 41.22 -22.95
N LEU A 12 -8.07 41.35 -23.04
CA LEU A 12 -7.12 40.73 -22.13
C LEU A 12 -7.47 41.14 -20.68
N LEU A 13 -7.82 40.17 -19.83
CA LEU A 13 -7.67 40.30 -18.38
C LEU A 13 -6.87 39.11 -17.85
N VAL A 14 -5.58 39.41 -17.73
CA VAL A 14 -4.58 38.83 -16.85
C VAL A 14 -5.16 38.54 -15.47
N GLY A 15 -4.78 37.38 -14.91
CA GLY A 15 -4.57 37.25 -13.47
C GLY A 15 -5.79 36.88 -12.64
N THR A 16 -6.14 35.60 -12.63
CA THR A 16 -6.42 34.95 -11.34
C THR A 16 -5.34 33.92 -11.09
N VAL A 17 -4.49 34.27 -10.13
CA VAL A 17 -3.58 33.41 -9.40
C VAL A 17 -4.24 32.04 -9.25
N GLY A 18 -3.65 31.02 -9.88
CA GLY A 18 -4.01 29.64 -9.58
C GLY A 18 -3.83 29.45 -8.08
N LEU A 19 -4.94 29.34 -7.34
CA LEU A 19 -4.89 28.78 -6.01
C LEU A 19 -4.28 27.40 -6.19
N GLY A 20 -3.01 27.26 -5.84
CA GLY A 20 -2.37 25.96 -5.73
C GLY A 20 -3.25 25.13 -4.80
N SER A 21 -3.98 24.19 -5.38
CA SER A 21 -4.62 23.14 -4.62
C SER A 21 -3.48 22.52 -3.83
N SER A 22 -3.50 22.70 -2.51
CA SER A 22 -2.68 21.95 -1.59
C SER A 22 -3.11 20.50 -1.77
N THR A 23 -2.51 19.81 -2.74
CA THR A 23 -2.70 18.38 -2.88
C THR A 23 -2.14 17.83 -1.59
N ALA A 24 -3.04 17.39 -0.71
CA ALA A 24 -2.64 16.58 0.42
C ALA A 24 -1.82 15.44 -0.19
N SER A 25 -0.50 15.49 0.00
CA SER A 25 0.35 14.39 -0.36
C SER A 25 0.02 13.31 0.65
N TRP A 26 -0.85 12.40 0.22
CA TRP A 26 -1.19 11.22 1.00
C TRP A 26 0.11 10.45 1.28
N ALA A 27 0.29 9.99 2.51
CA ALA A 27 1.51 9.28 2.92
C ALA A 27 1.67 7.95 2.18
N TYR A 28 0.57 7.41 1.65
CA TYR A 28 0.52 6.23 0.80
C TYR A 28 -0.75 6.23 -0.06
N GLU A 29 -0.72 5.48 -1.17
CA GLU A 29 -1.86 5.37 -2.07
C GLU A 29 -3.05 4.69 -1.36
N GLY A 30 -4.25 5.25 -1.51
CA GLY A 30 -5.46 4.66 -0.94
C GLY A 30 -5.75 5.03 0.51
N GLN A 31 -5.00 5.97 1.08
CA GLN A 31 -5.20 6.45 2.45
C GLN A 31 -6.63 6.99 2.70
N GLN A 32 -7.39 7.40 1.67
CA GLN A 32 -8.82 7.71 1.82
C GLN A 32 -9.66 6.56 2.38
N TYR A 33 -9.21 5.30 2.22
CA TYR A 33 -9.88 4.12 2.76
C TYR A 33 -9.44 3.77 4.17
N ALA A 34 -8.49 4.49 4.78
CA ALA A 34 -7.94 4.18 6.09
C ALA A 34 -9.03 4.12 7.19
N LYS A 35 -10.08 4.94 7.08
CA LYS A 35 -11.23 4.92 8.01
C LYS A 35 -12.05 3.63 7.94
N GLN A 36 -11.98 2.90 6.82
CA GLN A 36 -12.69 1.63 6.61
C GLN A 36 -11.83 0.43 7.00
N ALA A 37 -10.51 0.62 7.11
CA ALA A 37 -9.58 -0.37 7.60
C ALA A 37 -9.71 -0.50 9.13
N ARG A 38 -9.67 -1.74 9.62
CA ARG A 38 -9.61 -2.02 11.06
C ARG A 38 -8.18 -1.98 11.58
N ILE A 39 -7.20 -2.27 10.72
CA ILE A 39 -5.78 -2.23 11.08
C ILE A 39 -5.10 -0.98 10.55
N SER A 40 -4.11 -0.51 11.30
CA SER A 40 -3.30 0.63 10.92
C SER A 40 -2.23 0.25 9.88
N PRO A 41 -1.70 1.23 9.13
CA PRO A 41 -0.60 1.01 8.19
C PRO A 41 0.65 0.38 8.85
N ASN A 42 1.03 0.86 10.04
CA ASN A 42 2.18 0.32 10.80
C ASN A 42 1.97 -1.16 11.15
N LYS A 43 0.73 -1.59 11.40
CA LYS A 43 0.42 -2.99 11.67
C LYS A 43 0.54 -3.83 10.40
N ALA A 44 0.10 -3.31 9.25
CA ALA A 44 0.28 -3.97 7.95
C ALA A 44 1.77 -4.13 7.59
N GLU A 45 2.58 -3.08 7.82
CA GLU A 45 4.04 -3.15 7.66
C GLU A 45 4.65 -4.25 8.53
N ALA A 46 4.30 -4.32 9.82
CA ALA A 46 4.81 -5.35 10.70
C ALA A 46 4.44 -6.78 10.24
N ILE A 47 3.23 -6.98 9.72
CA ILE A 47 2.78 -8.26 9.17
C ILE A 47 3.58 -8.62 7.91
N ALA A 48 3.79 -7.66 7.01
CA ALA A 48 4.57 -7.86 5.78
C ALA A 48 6.06 -8.13 6.06
N MET A 49 6.64 -7.40 7.01
CA MET A 49 7.98 -7.68 7.52
C MET A 49 8.04 -9.07 8.16
N ASN A 50 7.00 -9.52 8.88
CA ASN A 50 7.00 -10.86 9.43
C ASN A 50 6.90 -11.95 8.34
N ALA A 51 6.11 -11.70 7.28
CA ALA A 51 5.92 -12.62 6.17
C ALA A 51 7.18 -12.81 5.29
N SER A 52 8.06 -11.80 5.23
CA SER A 52 9.30 -11.83 4.43
C SER A 52 10.53 -12.41 5.15
N ARG A 53 10.37 -12.92 6.39
CA ARG A 53 11.48 -13.46 7.19
C ARG A 53 12.10 -14.73 6.56
N PRO A 54 13.42 -14.95 6.71
CA PRO A 54 14.11 -16.14 6.17
C PRO A 54 13.65 -17.45 6.79
N CYS A 55 13.27 -17.39 8.05
CA CYS A 55 12.82 -18.53 8.82
C CYS A 55 11.37 -18.85 8.46
N GLY A 56 11.21 -19.41 7.26
CA GLY A 56 10.04 -20.13 6.77
C GLY A 56 8.68 -19.68 7.30
N PHE A 57 7.95 -18.97 6.45
CA PHE A 57 6.50 -18.93 6.50
C PHE A 57 5.95 -20.34 6.23
N ARG A 58 6.04 -21.25 7.22
CA ARG A 58 5.42 -22.57 7.13
C ARG A 58 3.93 -22.43 7.48
N LEU A 59 3.15 -21.86 6.55
CA LEU A 59 1.68 -21.90 6.58
C LEU A 59 1.13 -23.30 6.25
N SER A 60 1.82 -24.37 6.63
CA SER A 60 1.30 -25.72 6.45
C SER A 60 0.36 -26.05 7.61
N LYS A 61 -0.93 -25.77 7.40
CA LYS A 61 -2.07 -26.44 8.03
C LYS A 61 -1.82 -26.95 9.46
N GLY A 62 -2.05 -26.10 10.45
CA GLY A 62 -2.04 -26.54 11.84
C GLY A 62 -1.74 -25.41 12.79
N PHE A 63 -2.82 -24.85 13.36
CA PHE A 63 -2.89 -24.29 14.71
C PHE A 63 -1.54 -23.96 15.38
N PHE A 64 -0.91 -22.85 14.99
CA PHE A 64 -0.12 -22.10 15.95
C PHE A 64 -1.09 -21.23 16.71
N HIS A 65 -1.16 -21.40 18.03
CA HIS A 65 -1.79 -20.39 18.88
C HIS A 65 -1.14 -19.04 18.54
N PRO A 66 -1.91 -18.02 18.12
CA PRO A 66 -1.37 -16.75 17.62
C PRO A 66 -0.49 -16.01 18.63
N LEU A 67 -0.53 -16.42 19.90
CA LEU A 67 0.29 -15.90 21.00
C LEU A 67 1.69 -16.53 21.10
N GLN A 68 1.93 -17.71 20.50
CA GLN A 68 3.22 -18.42 20.60
C GLN A 68 4.12 -18.22 19.36
N ALA A 69 3.52 -18.01 18.18
CA ALA A 69 4.25 -17.76 16.94
C ALA A 69 5.22 -16.56 16.99
N PRO A 70 4.88 -15.42 17.61
CA PRO A 70 5.79 -14.27 17.69
C PRO A 70 7.01 -14.54 18.57
N THR A 71 6.84 -15.31 19.65
CA THR A 71 7.91 -15.60 20.61
C THR A 71 8.94 -16.56 20.00
N ILE A 72 8.46 -17.60 19.33
CA ILE A 72 9.33 -18.58 18.65
C ILE A 72 10.06 -17.89 17.49
N ALA A 73 9.35 -17.12 16.64
CA ALA A 73 9.96 -16.41 15.51
C ALA A 73 10.93 -15.28 15.92
N LYS A 74 10.85 -14.76 17.16
CA LYS A 74 11.85 -13.82 17.69
C LYS A 74 13.11 -14.53 18.16
N GLN A 75 13.00 -15.76 18.67
CA GLN A 75 14.12 -16.52 19.22
C GLN A 75 14.92 -17.28 18.17
N THR A 76 14.28 -17.79 17.12
CA THR A 76 14.91 -18.71 16.15
C THR A 76 15.27 -18.08 14.81
N CYS A 77 14.97 -16.80 14.62
CA CYS A 77 15.16 -16.13 13.34
C CYS A 77 16.11 -14.95 13.49
N PRO A 78 17.05 -14.75 12.55
CA PRO A 78 17.86 -13.55 12.52
C PRO A 78 16.96 -12.29 12.39
N PRO A 79 17.46 -11.10 12.80
CA PRO A 79 16.74 -9.85 12.64
C PRO A 79 16.33 -9.69 11.17
N ASN A 80 15.10 -9.25 10.91
CA ASN A 80 14.67 -9.05 9.54
C ASN A 80 15.35 -7.81 8.99
N THR A 81 16.20 -7.99 7.98
CA THR A 81 16.90 -6.92 7.25
C THR A 81 16.07 -6.36 6.09
N ALA A 82 14.84 -6.83 5.93
CA ALA A 82 13.96 -6.36 4.88
C ALA A 82 13.62 -4.87 5.04
N LYS A 83 13.36 -4.23 3.90
CA LYS A 83 12.99 -2.82 3.81
C LYS A 83 11.65 -2.70 3.12
N VAL A 84 10.71 -1.96 3.72
CA VAL A 84 9.46 -1.61 3.05
C VAL A 84 9.75 -0.59 1.96
N THR A 85 9.37 -0.92 0.74
CA THR A 85 9.61 -0.10 -0.46
C THR A 85 8.34 0.54 -0.99
N GLY A 86 7.18 0.03 -0.60
CA GLY A 86 5.88 0.53 -1.04
C GLY A 86 4.76 0.01 -0.17
N MET A 87 3.68 0.78 -0.09
CA MET A 87 2.45 0.38 0.57
C MET A 87 1.27 1.04 -0.12
N LYS A 88 0.19 0.27 -0.29
CA LYS A 88 -1.08 0.73 -0.84
C LYS A 88 -2.24 0.15 -0.05
N LEU A 89 -3.35 0.86 0.04
CA LEU A 89 -4.62 0.36 0.57
C LEU A 89 -5.66 0.39 -0.55
N ALA A 90 -6.12 -0.76 -1.00
CA ALA A 90 -7.01 -0.85 -2.16
C ALA A 90 -8.26 -1.67 -1.85
N LYS A 91 -9.35 -1.33 -2.54
CA LYS A 91 -10.49 -2.24 -2.67
C LYS A 91 -10.14 -3.29 -3.70
N ALA A 92 -10.27 -4.56 -3.33
CA ALA A 92 -10.00 -5.69 -4.20
C ALA A 92 -10.95 -6.84 -3.86
N SER A 93 -11.20 -7.74 -4.82
CA SER A 93 -11.96 -8.96 -4.57
C SER A 93 -11.17 -9.94 -3.70
N GLY A 94 -11.86 -10.74 -2.90
CA GLY A 94 -11.27 -11.61 -1.87
C GLY A 94 -11.37 -11.00 -0.46
N GLY A 95 -11.15 -11.83 0.56
CA GLY A 95 -11.20 -11.40 1.97
C GLY A 95 -12.46 -10.60 2.32
N SER A 96 -12.27 -9.45 2.97
CA SER A 96 -13.30 -8.49 3.37
C SER A 96 -13.54 -7.35 2.38
N GLY A 97 -12.90 -7.40 1.19
CA GLY A 97 -13.04 -6.41 0.12
C GLY A 97 -12.14 -5.17 0.24
N LEU A 98 -11.22 -5.15 1.21
CA LEU A 98 -10.28 -4.05 1.43
C LEU A 98 -8.94 -4.59 1.91
N HIS A 99 -7.87 -4.43 1.13
CA HIS A 99 -6.57 -5.04 1.40
C HIS A 99 -5.44 -4.01 1.41
N TYR A 100 -4.52 -4.16 2.36
CA TYR A 100 -3.19 -3.57 2.27
C TYR A 100 -2.33 -4.41 1.33
N VAL A 101 -1.60 -3.76 0.43
CA VAL A 101 -0.56 -4.36 -0.39
C VAL A 101 0.75 -3.71 0.01
N VAL A 102 1.68 -4.50 0.55
CA VAL A 102 2.96 -4.00 1.05
C VAL A 102 4.08 -4.65 0.28
N ASP A 103 4.93 -3.82 -0.32
CA ASP A 103 6.13 -4.25 -1.03
C ASP A 103 7.33 -4.19 -0.09
N VAL A 104 8.03 -5.31 0.01
CA VAL A 104 9.14 -5.51 0.92
C VAL A 104 10.32 -6.06 0.13
N SER A 105 11.44 -5.35 0.16
CA SER A 105 12.70 -5.80 -0.46
C SER A 105 13.59 -6.47 0.57
N ARG A 106 14.14 -7.63 0.25
CA ARG A 106 15.10 -8.36 1.08
C ARG A 106 16.02 -9.22 0.23
N GLU A 107 17.33 -9.10 0.43
CA GLU A 107 18.34 -9.99 -0.17
C GLU A 107 18.19 -10.18 -1.70
N GLY A 108 17.84 -9.11 -2.42
CA GLY A 108 17.64 -9.18 -3.88
C GLY A 108 16.29 -9.77 -4.32
N LEU A 109 15.37 -10.03 -3.38
CA LEU A 109 13.99 -10.43 -3.63
C LEU A 109 13.01 -9.31 -3.26
N MET A 110 11.94 -9.22 -4.02
CA MET A 110 10.76 -8.39 -3.77
C MET A 110 9.62 -9.29 -3.32
N TYR A 111 9.05 -8.98 -2.17
CA TYR A 111 7.87 -9.62 -1.62
C TYR A 111 6.72 -8.62 -1.71
N THR A 112 5.67 -8.97 -2.43
CA THR A 112 4.40 -8.23 -2.40
C THR A 112 3.42 -9.03 -1.55
N VAL A 113 3.07 -8.46 -0.39
CA VAL A 113 2.23 -9.12 0.62
C VAL A 113 0.87 -8.43 0.64
N SER A 114 -0.17 -9.18 0.30
CA SER A 114 -1.57 -8.74 0.36
C SER A 114 -2.20 -9.17 1.68
N ILE A 115 -2.71 -8.21 2.45
CA ILE A 115 -3.23 -8.39 3.82
C ILE A 115 -4.65 -7.84 3.88
N ASP A 116 -5.60 -8.62 4.40
CA ASP A 116 -6.95 -8.13 4.66
C ASP A 116 -6.94 -7.02 5.72
N ALA A 117 -7.39 -5.83 5.33
CA ALA A 117 -7.34 -4.63 6.17
C ALA A 117 -8.34 -4.65 7.32
N LYS A 118 -9.24 -5.65 7.40
CA LYS A 118 -10.19 -5.84 8.49
C LYS A 118 -9.90 -7.08 9.33
N THR A 119 -9.38 -8.14 8.72
CA THR A 119 -9.21 -9.44 9.40
C THR A 119 -7.76 -9.83 9.68
N GLU A 120 -6.79 -9.05 9.20
CA GLU A 120 -5.34 -9.29 9.40
C GLU A 120 -4.79 -10.53 8.70
N LYS A 121 -5.65 -11.25 7.96
CA LYS A 121 -5.25 -12.45 7.23
C LYS A 121 -4.38 -12.06 6.04
N ILE A 122 -3.26 -12.75 5.90
CA ILE A 122 -2.50 -12.72 4.65
C ILE A 122 -3.31 -13.46 3.60
N LEU A 123 -3.58 -12.77 2.50
CA LEU A 123 -4.36 -13.28 1.38
C LEU A 123 -3.45 -13.85 0.31
N GLU A 124 -2.31 -13.19 0.07
CA GLU A 124 -1.34 -13.58 -0.95
C GLU A 124 0.06 -13.09 -0.57
N VAL A 125 1.07 -13.88 -0.95
CA VAL A 125 2.48 -13.49 -0.91
C VAL A 125 3.07 -13.81 -2.27
N LEU A 126 3.39 -12.78 -3.04
CA LEU A 126 4.10 -12.90 -4.31
C LEU A 126 5.58 -12.60 -4.07
N ILE A 127 6.47 -13.43 -4.62
CA ILE A 127 7.92 -13.28 -4.49
C ILE A 127 8.53 -13.22 -5.88
N LEU A 128 9.23 -12.13 -6.18
CA LEU A 128 9.90 -11.90 -7.46
C LEU A 128 11.36 -11.48 -7.23
N PRO A 129 12.27 -11.73 -8.17
CA PRO A 129 13.59 -11.09 -8.15
C PRO A 129 13.47 -9.56 -8.20
N VAL A 130 14.35 -8.84 -7.50
CA VAL A 130 14.43 -7.37 -7.60
C VAL A 130 14.73 -6.96 -9.04
N GLY A 131 13.95 -6.03 -9.58
CA GLY A 131 14.05 -5.58 -10.99
C GLY A 131 13.09 -6.29 -11.95
N SER A 132 12.44 -7.37 -11.52
CA SER A 132 11.30 -7.93 -12.24
C SER A 132 10.09 -7.03 -12.00
N LYS A 133 9.66 -6.30 -13.03
CA LYS A 133 8.37 -5.61 -12.98
C LYS A 133 7.27 -6.67 -13.17
N PRO A 134 6.21 -6.71 -12.33
CA PRO A 134 5.03 -7.49 -12.64
C PRO A 134 4.35 -6.97 -13.92
#